data_AF-A0A3C0WEN3-F1
#
_entry.id   AF-A0A3C0WEN3-F1
#
_cell.length_a   1.000
_cell.length_b   1.000
_cell.length_c   1.000
_cell.angle_alpha   90.00
_cell.angle_beta   90.00
_cell.angle_gamma   90.00
#
_symmetry.space_group_name_H-M   'P 1'
#
loop_
_entity.id
_entity.type
_entity.pdbx_description
1 polymer ?
#
loop_
_entity_poly.entity_id
_entity_poly.type
_entity_poly.pdbx_seq_one_letter_code
_entity_poly.pdbx_strand_id
1 'polypeptide(L)'
;MLDSDSLKIRDDVQQMLQDDSIEEALRFCEEEQGPVPAVLASGLRKYYVLDQLDYDAARIEEQVVKAMDDYSVHIVGGLEKHLPVLATISSAAPMLGFLGTVQGMIVAFANIVEQMGETNIVEAAAGGIQVSLLTTCFGLIVGIPAFMAFNYFTSVINRFVLEVEQSATELIEGVTLQLAVTGKDS
;
A
#
# COMPACT_ATOMS: atom_id res chain seq x y z
N MET A 1 -10.81 3.10 -12.76
CA MET A 1 -10.61 4.57 -12.88
C MET A 1 -9.21 4.99 -12.41
N LEU A 2 -8.19 4.10 -12.45
CA LEU A 2 -6.80 4.44 -12.10
C LEU A 2 -5.82 4.00 -13.21
N ASP A 3 -6.01 2.81 -13.81
CA ASP A 3 -5.13 2.30 -14.87
C ASP A 3 -5.04 3.14 -16.17
N SER A 4 -6.10 3.88 -16.54
CA SER A 4 -6.14 4.55 -17.85
C SER A 4 -5.43 5.90 -17.89
N ASP A 5 -5.16 6.52 -16.73
CA ASP A 5 -4.52 7.83 -16.65
C ASP A 5 -3.01 7.68 -16.44
N SER A 6 -2.55 6.71 -15.65
CA SER A 6 -1.11 6.43 -15.46
C SER A 6 -0.38 6.15 -16.78
N LEU A 7 -0.97 5.35 -17.68
CA LEU A 7 -0.36 5.02 -18.97
C LEU A 7 -0.24 6.24 -19.90
N LYS A 8 -1.29 7.07 -19.96
CA LYS A 8 -1.28 8.30 -20.76
C LYS A 8 -0.23 9.28 -20.26
N ILE A 9 -0.14 9.44 -18.94
CA ILE A 9 0.85 10.32 -18.31
C ILE A 9 2.27 9.88 -18.69
N ARG A 10 2.55 8.58 -18.69
CA ARG A 10 3.87 8.07 -19.12
C ARG A 10 4.15 8.36 -20.58
N ASP A 11 3.20 8.05 -21.47
CA ASP A 11 3.35 8.27 -22.91
C ASP A 11 3.59 9.75 -23.21
N ASP A 12 2.83 10.65 -22.58
CA ASP A 12 2.94 12.10 -22.75
C ASP A 12 4.30 12.61 -22.22
N VAL A 13 4.76 12.13 -21.07
CA VAL A 13 6.08 12.48 -20.50
C VAL A 13 7.22 11.97 -21.39
N GLN A 14 7.12 10.75 -21.93
CA GLN A 14 8.11 10.24 -22.88
C GLN A 14 8.16 11.05 -24.16
N GLN A 15 7.01 11.48 -24.69
CA GLN A 15 6.96 12.32 -25.87
C GLN A 15 7.62 13.68 -25.60
N MET A 16 7.33 14.31 -24.46
CA MET A 16 7.96 15.58 -24.07
C MET A 16 9.48 15.46 -23.83
N LEU A 17 9.95 14.30 -23.35
CA LEU A 17 11.38 14.02 -23.24
C LEU A 17 12.05 13.86 -24.60
N GLN A 18 11.39 13.27 -25.60
CA GLN A 18 11.92 13.18 -26.97
C GLN A 18 11.99 14.56 -27.64
N ASP A 19 11.05 15.44 -27.33
CA ASP A 19 10.97 16.81 -27.84
C ASP A 19 11.87 17.80 -27.06
N ASP A 20 12.79 17.30 -26.21
CA ASP A 20 13.73 18.07 -25.37
C ASP A 20 13.04 19.14 -24.47
N SER A 21 11.77 18.89 -24.13
CA SER A 21 10.90 19.84 -23.43
C SER A 21 10.73 19.47 -21.96
N ILE A 22 11.86 19.43 -21.25
CA ILE A 22 11.95 18.91 -19.86
C ILE A 22 11.20 19.79 -18.86
N GLU A 23 11.20 21.10 -19.06
CA GLU A 23 10.41 22.04 -18.23
C GLU A 23 8.90 21.81 -18.40
N GLU A 24 8.46 21.46 -19.61
CA GLU A 24 7.06 21.16 -19.89
C GLU A 24 6.65 19.82 -19.27
N ALA A 25 7.50 18.79 -19.39
CA ALA A 25 7.31 17.50 -18.74
C ALA A 25 7.23 17.63 -17.20
N LEU A 26 8.09 18.46 -16.61
CA LEU A 26 8.09 18.71 -15.18
C LEU A 26 6.80 19.41 -14.73
N ARG A 27 6.36 20.44 -15.46
CA ARG A 27 5.11 21.14 -15.16
C ARG A 27 3.89 20.23 -15.29
N PHE A 28 3.84 19.40 -16.34
CA PHE A 28 2.77 18.43 -16.52
C PHE A 28 2.69 17.46 -15.33
N CYS A 29 3.83 16.94 -14.88
CA CYS A 29 3.89 16.06 -13.72
C CYS A 29 3.53 16.77 -12.40
N GLU A 30 3.82 18.07 -12.25
CA GLU A 30 3.45 18.87 -11.06
C GLU A 30 1.96 19.26 -11.04
N GLU A 31 1.33 19.40 -12.22
CA GLU A 31 -0.11 19.69 -12.36
C GLU A 31 -0.98 18.45 -12.12
N GLU A 32 -0.47 17.25 -12.48
CA GLU A 32 -1.15 15.97 -12.29
C GLU A 32 -1.08 15.46 -10.84
N GLN A 33 -2.18 14.90 -10.35
CA GLN A 33 -2.25 14.32 -9.01
C GLN A 33 -2.10 12.80 -9.06
N GLY A 34 -0.98 12.29 -8.53
CA GLY A 34 -0.82 10.86 -8.37
C GLY A 34 0.57 10.44 -7.92
N PRO A 35 0.75 9.17 -7.52
CA PRO A 35 2.05 8.65 -7.12
C PRO A 35 3.04 8.61 -8.30
N VAL A 36 2.58 8.29 -9.51
CA VAL A 36 3.40 8.24 -10.71
C VAL A 36 3.95 9.63 -11.10
N PRO A 37 3.10 10.67 -11.34
CA PRO A 37 3.57 12.03 -11.62
C PRO A 37 4.53 12.57 -10.55
N ALA A 38 4.25 12.31 -9.28
CA ALA A 38 5.06 12.84 -8.19
C ALA A 38 6.48 12.24 -8.15
N VAL A 39 6.63 10.95 -8.46
CA VAL A 39 7.96 10.30 -8.59
C VAL A 39 8.69 10.79 -9.84
N LEU A 40 7.99 10.86 -10.98
CA LEU A 40 8.56 11.37 -12.23
C LEU A 40 9.02 12.82 -12.09
N ALA A 41 8.23 13.68 -11.44
CA ALA A 41 8.59 15.07 -11.16
C ALA A 41 9.86 15.16 -10.28
N SER A 42 10.02 14.29 -9.28
CA SER A 42 11.23 14.23 -8.46
C SER A 42 12.46 13.92 -9.31
N GLY A 43 12.36 12.93 -10.21
CA GLY A 43 13.41 12.54 -11.16
C GLY A 43 13.74 13.65 -12.16
N LEU A 44 12.72 14.18 -12.85
CA LEU A 44 12.85 15.25 -13.85
C LEU A 44 13.45 16.52 -13.24
N ARG A 45 13.01 16.91 -12.04
CA ARG A 45 13.58 18.07 -11.33
C ARG A 45 15.06 17.86 -11.05
N LYS A 46 15.45 16.66 -10.63
CA LYS A 46 16.85 16.33 -10.35
C LYS A 46 17.68 16.35 -11.64
N TYR A 47 17.15 15.77 -12.72
CA TYR A 47 17.76 15.80 -14.04
C TYR A 47 18.01 17.24 -14.51
N TYR A 48 16.97 18.08 -14.51
CA TYR A 48 17.05 19.49 -14.94
C TYR A 48 18.13 20.28 -14.20
N VAL A 49 18.21 20.11 -12.87
CA VAL A 49 19.23 20.80 -12.06
C VAL A 49 20.64 20.30 -12.37
N LEU A 50 20.83 18.99 -12.55
CA LEU A 50 22.16 18.41 -12.78
C LEU A 50 22.67 18.64 -14.21
N ASP A 51 21.75 18.65 -15.18
CA ASP A 51 22.09 18.97 -16.57
C ASP A 51 22.63 20.40 -16.70
N GLN A 52 21.97 21.38 -16.04
CA GLN A 52 22.45 22.77 -15.99
C GLN A 52 23.80 22.95 -15.27
N LEU A 53 24.14 22.04 -14.36
CA LEU A 53 25.41 22.07 -13.63
C LEU A 53 26.54 21.34 -14.36
N ASP A 54 26.29 20.86 -15.58
CA ASP A 54 27.25 20.16 -16.44
C ASP A 54 27.91 18.94 -15.76
N TYR A 55 27.10 18.17 -15.03
CA TYR A 55 27.54 16.90 -14.45
C TYR A 55 27.70 15.81 -15.52
N ASP A 56 28.58 14.85 -15.23
CA ASP A 56 28.77 13.64 -16.03
C ASP A 56 27.47 12.81 -16.13
N ALA A 57 27.21 12.24 -17.30
CA ALA A 57 26.02 11.44 -17.60
C ALA A 57 25.77 10.33 -16.57
N ALA A 58 26.82 9.59 -16.17
CA ALA A 58 26.70 8.50 -15.19
C ALA A 58 26.26 9.02 -13.81
N ARG A 59 26.71 10.23 -13.44
CA ARG A 59 26.35 10.86 -12.17
C ARG A 59 24.95 11.47 -12.21
N ILE A 60 24.50 11.93 -13.38
CA ILE A 60 23.11 12.38 -13.57
C ILE A 60 22.17 11.20 -13.38
N GLU A 61 22.41 10.10 -14.10
CA GLU A 61 21.58 8.88 -14.02
C GLU A 61 21.48 8.37 -12.58
N GLU A 62 22.62 8.18 -11.90
CA GLU A 62 22.65 7.70 -10.51
C GLU A 62 21.82 8.58 -9.57
N GLN A 63 21.94 9.91 -9.69
CA GLN A 63 21.24 10.85 -8.81
C GLN A 63 19.75 10.94 -9.12
N VAL A 64 19.35 10.78 -10.38
CA VAL A 64 17.94 10.75 -10.80
C VAL A 64 17.27 9.49 -10.26
N VAL A 65 17.86 8.32 -10.50
CA VAL A 65 17.39 7.03 -9.95
C VAL A 65 17.21 7.12 -8.44
N LYS A 66 18.24 7.60 -7.75
CA LYS A 66 18.21 7.72 -6.28
C LYS A 66 17.11 8.66 -5.79
N ALA A 67 16.91 9.80 -6.44
CA ALA A 67 15.87 10.75 -6.07
C ALA A 67 14.45 10.17 -6.26
N MET A 68 14.27 9.31 -7.26
CA MET A 68 13.00 8.65 -7.53
C MET A 68 12.74 7.52 -6.55
N ASP A 69 13.75 6.70 -6.23
CA ASP A 69 13.66 5.62 -5.25
C ASP A 69 13.35 6.17 -3.84
N ASP A 70 14.10 7.17 -3.40
CA ASP A 70 13.91 7.81 -2.09
C ASP A 70 12.48 8.35 -1.96
N TYR A 71 11.96 9.00 -3.01
CA TYR A 71 10.62 9.55 -3.03
C TYR A 71 9.53 8.45 -3.06
N SER A 72 9.76 7.39 -3.83
CA SER A 72 8.86 6.23 -3.93
C SER A 72 8.67 5.55 -2.57
N VAL A 73 9.74 5.33 -1.83
CA VAL A 73 9.68 4.75 -0.46
C VAL A 73 8.81 5.60 0.46
N HIS A 74 8.93 6.94 0.39
CA HIS A 74 8.12 7.84 1.20
C HIS A 74 6.62 7.77 0.85
N ILE A 75 6.26 7.69 -0.44
CA ILE A 75 4.86 7.56 -0.86
C ILE A 75 4.28 6.22 -0.39
N VAL A 76 5.00 5.12 -0.67
CA VAL A 76 4.55 3.76 -0.33
C VAL A 76 4.35 3.62 1.17
N GLY A 77 5.27 4.14 1.98
CA GLY A 77 5.10 4.16 3.44
C GLY A 77 3.85 4.92 3.90
N GLY A 78 3.46 5.98 3.19
CA GLY A 78 2.21 6.70 3.43
C GLY A 78 0.97 5.87 3.12
N LEU A 79 0.99 5.12 2.01
CA LEU A 79 -0.09 4.21 1.60
C LEU A 79 -0.21 3.02 2.56
N GLU A 80 0.90 2.49 3.04
CA GLU A 80 0.95 1.33 3.94
C GLU A 80 0.62 1.65 5.40
N LYS A 81 0.63 2.93 5.80
CA LYS A 81 0.49 3.36 7.21
C LYS A 81 -0.66 2.70 7.98
N HIS A 82 -1.78 2.40 7.32
CA HIS A 82 -2.97 1.83 7.97
C HIS A 82 -3.14 0.32 7.75
N LEU A 83 -2.37 -0.30 6.85
CA LEU A 83 -2.44 -1.75 6.60
C LEU A 83 -2.12 -2.60 7.84
N PRO A 84 -1.09 -2.28 8.65
CA PRO A 84 -0.79 -3.04 9.87
C PRO A 84 -1.94 -3.06 10.87
N VAL A 85 -2.75 -2.00 10.92
CA VAL A 85 -3.94 -1.93 11.78
C VAL A 85 -4.99 -2.93 11.31
N LEU A 86 -5.27 -2.99 10.00
CA LEU A 86 -6.19 -3.98 9.43
C LEU A 86 -5.69 -5.42 9.67
N ALA A 87 -4.39 -5.65 9.47
CA ALA A 87 -3.77 -6.95 9.73
C ALA A 87 -3.96 -7.37 11.20
N THR A 88 -3.73 -6.44 12.13
CA THR A 88 -3.90 -6.68 13.56
C THR A 88 -5.34 -6.96 13.93
N ILE A 89 -6.31 -6.20 13.40
CA ILE A 89 -7.74 -6.43 13.64
C ILE A 89 -8.17 -7.79 13.10
N SER A 90 -7.69 -8.15 11.91
CA SER A 90 -8.04 -9.41 11.25
C SER A 90 -7.60 -10.64 12.05
N SER A 91 -6.47 -10.55 12.78
CA SER A 91 -5.96 -11.63 13.61
C SER A 91 -6.49 -11.57 15.04
N ALA A 92 -6.64 -10.37 15.62
CA ALA A 92 -7.10 -10.18 16.99
C ALA A 92 -8.61 -10.45 17.16
N ALA A 93 -9.46 -10.09 16.20
CA ALA A 93 -10.91 -10.25 16.33
C ALA A 93 -11.36 -11.73 16.53
N PRO A 94 -10.85 -12.71 15.78
CA PRO A 94 -11.13 -14.13 16.05
C PRO A 94 -10.58 -14.61 17.41
N MET A 95 -9.40 -14.13 17.81
CA MET A 95 -8.83 -14.47 19.13
C MET A 95 -9.69 -13.95 20.28
N LEU A 96 -10.25 -12.74 20.15
CA LEU A 96 -11.22 -12.20 21.11
C LEU A 96 -12.53 -12.99 21.12
N GLY A 97 -13.00 -13.46 19.96
CA GLY A 97 -14.14 -14.37 19.86
C GLY A 97 -13.90 -15.72 20.57
N PHE A 98 -12.67 -16.25 20.47
CA PHE A 98 -12.26 -17.45 21.21
C PHE A 98 -12.13 -17.18 22.72
N LEU A 99 -11.63 -16.02 23.14
CA LEU A 99 -11.62 -15.65 24.54
C LEU A 99 -13.04 -15.62 25.13
N GLY A 100 -14.01 -15.11 24.37
CA GLY A 100 -15.43 -15.13 24.75
C GLY A 100 -16.00 -16.54 24.94
N THR A 101 -15.51 -17.53 24.19
CA THR A 101 -15.96 -18.92 24.40
C THR A 101 -15.44 -19.50 25.70
N VAL A 102 -14.16 -19.27 25.99
CA VAL A 102 -13.55 -19.71 27.25
C VAL A 102 -14.30 -19.08 28.43
N GLN A 103 -14.60 -17.79 28.35
CA GLN A 103 -15.36 -17.10 29.41
C GLN A 103 -16.79 -17.66 29.57
N GLY A 104 -17.53 -17.87 28.48
CA GLY A 104 -18.89 -18.41 28.55
C GLY A 104 -18.93 -19.85 29.06
N MET A 105 -17.92 -20.67 28.73
CA MET A 105 -17.79 -22.02 29.28
C MET A 105 -17.50 -22.02 30.79
N ILE A 106 -16.67 -21.09 31.29
CA ILE A 106 -16.44 -20.93 32.73
C ILE A 106 -17.75 -20.63 33.45
N VAL A 107 -18.55 -19.71 32.91
CA VAL A 107 -19.87 -19.35 33.48
C VAL A 107 -20.86 -20.52 33.41
N ALA A 108 -20.88 -21.27 32.30
CA ALA A 108 -21.75 -22.43 32.15
C ALA A 108 -21.43 -23.51 33.21
N PHE A 109 -20.16 -23.82 33.43
CA PHE A 109 -19.76 -24.79 34.45
C PHE A 109 -20.03 -24.31 35.88
N ALA A 110 -19.85 -23.03 36.17
CA ALA A 110 -20.21 -22.46 37.47
C ALA A 110 -21.72 -22.64 37.76
N ASN A 111 -22.58 -22.33 36.79
CA ASN A 111 -24.04 -22.51 36.93
C ASN A 111 -24.45 -23.98 37.11
N ILE A 112 -23.82 -24.91 36.40
CA ILE A 112 -24.08 -26.36 36.58
C ILE A 112 -23.79 -26.78 38.03
N VAL A 113 -22.70 -26.28 38.62
CA VAL A 113 -22.30 -26.62 39.99
C VAL A 113 -23.24 -26.00 41.02
N GLU A 114 -23.66 -24.75 40.82
CA GLU A 114 -24.56 -24.05 41.75
C GLU A 114 -25.98 -24.64 41.74
N GLN A 115 -26.49 -25.05 40.58
CA GLN A 115 -27.85 -25.58 40.41
C GLN A 115 -27.91 -27.11 40.45
N MET A 116 -26.85 -27.73 40.98
CA MET A 116 -26.70 -29.19 40.98
C MET A 116 -27.81 -29.83 41.82
N GLY A 117 -28.70 -30.59 41.16
CA GLY A 117 -29.83 -31.25 41.81
C GLY A 117 -31.15 -30.46 41.81
N GLU A 118 -31.14 -29.18 41.39
CA GLU A 118 -32.36 -28.35 41.26
C GLU A 118 -32.91 -28.34 39.82
N THR A 119 -32.03 -28.33 38.82
CA THR A 119 -32.40 -28.29 37.40
C THR A 119 -31.58 -29.27 36.57
N ASN A 120 -32.02 -29.54 35.34
CA ASN A 120 -31.24 -30.34 34.40
C ASN A 120 -29.94 -29.60 34.03
N ILE A 121 -28.83 -30.34 33.93
CA ILE A 121 -27.51 -29.85 33.52
C ILE A 121 -27.59 -29.05 32.20
N VAL A 122 -28.42 -29.49 31.26
CA VAL A 122 -28.58 -28.81 29.97
C VAL A 122 -29.19 -27.41 30.14
N GLU A 123 -30.23 -27.27 30.98
CA GLU A 123 -30.85 -25.97 31.25
C GLU A 123 -29.89 -25.04 32.00
N ALA A 124 -29.17 -25.55 33.00
CA ALA A 124 -28.21 -24.77 33.77
C ALA A 124 -27.04 -24.23 32.91
N ALA A 125 -26.65 -24.97 31.86
CA ALA A 125 -25.51 -24.62 30.99
C ALA A 125 -25.91 -23.79 29.76
N ALA A 126 -27.16 -23.92 29.28
CA ALA A 126 -27.60 -23.42 27.98
C ALA A 126 -27.31 -21.93 27.77
N GLY A 127 -27.56 -21.10 28.78
CA GLY A 127 -27.34 -19.65 28.68
C GLY A 127 -25.86 -19.29 28.46
N GLY A 128 -24.95 -19.89 29.24
CA GLY A 128 -23.51 -19.63 29.12
C GLY A 128 -22.93 -20.12 27.78
N ILE A 129 -23.41 -21.26 27.30
CA ILE A 129 -23.02 -21.84 26.00
C ILE A 129 -23.57 -21.01 24.83
N GLN A 130 -24.79 -20.48 24.94
CA GLN A 130 -25.36 -19.63 23.90
C GLN A 130 -24.54 -18.34 23.74
N VAL A 131 -24.17 -17.70 24.86
CA VAL A 131 -23.37 -16.47 24.83
C VAL A 131 -21.98 -16.73 24.27
N SER A 132 -21.30 -17.82 24.65
CA SER A 132 -19.99 -18.17 24.10
C SER A 132 -20.03 -18.32 22.58
N LEU A 133 -20.98 -19.07 22.04
CA LEU A 133 -21.11 -19.27 20.59
C LEU A 133 -21.36 -17.95 19.85
N LEU A 134 -22.18 -17.07 20.42
CA LEU A 134 -22.48 -15.77 19.84
C LEU A 134 -21.23 -14.88 19.77
N THR A 135 -20.39 -14.88 20.83
CA THR A 135 -19.14 -14.10 20.84
C THR A 135 -18.13 -14.55 19.76
N THR A 136 -18.05 -15.84 19.47
CA THR A 136 -17.24 -16.34 18.34
C THR A 136 -17.78 -15.86 17.00
N CYS A 137 -19.10 -15.94 16.82
CA CYS A 137 -19.73 -15.49 15.58
C CYS A 137 -19.41 -14.01 15.32
N PHE A 138 -19.52 -13.15 16.34
CA PHE A 138 -19.13 -11.75 16.23
C PHE A 138 -17.64 -11.54 15.92
N GLY A 139 -16.74 -12.29 16.57
CA GLY A 139 -15.31 -12.23 16.29
C GLY A 139 -14.97 -12.56 14.82
N LEU A 140 -15.67 -13.54 14.24
CA LEU A 140 -15.53 -13.91 12.83
C LEU A 140 -16.17 -12.88 11.89
N ILE A 141 -17.33 -12.33 12.23
CA ILE A 141 -18.02 -11.29 11.45
C ILE A 141 -17.14 -10.04 11.29
N VAL A 142 -16.32 -9.71 12.29
CA VAL A 142 -15.37 -8.58 12.21
C VAL A 142 -14.04 -9.00 11.56
N GLY A 143 -13.52 -10.18 11.90
CA GLY A 143 -12.23 -10.66 11.42
C GLY A 143 -12.18 -10.92 9.91
N ILE A 144 -13.23 -11.52 9.33
CA ILE A 144 -13.26 -11.87 7.91
C ILE A 144 -13.23 -10.63 7.00
N PRO A 145 -14.11 -9.62 7.18
CA PRO A 145 -14.05 -8.41 6.37
C PRO A 145 -12.75 -7.63 6.54
N ALA A 146 -12.20 -7.57 7.76
CA ALA A 146 -10.90 -6.93 8.00
C ALA A 146 -9.76 -7.64 7.24
N PHE A 147 -9.77 -8.97 7.22
CA PHE A 147 -8.81 -9.77 6.44
C PHE A 147 -8.96 -9.54 4.94
N MET A 148 -10.19 -9.53 4.42
CA MET A 148 -10.45 -9.26 3.01
C MET A 148 -9.99 -7.85 2.60
N ALA A 149 -10.29 -6.85 3.43
CA ALA A 149 -9.87 -5.47 3.20
C ALA A 149 -8.34 -5.36 3.21
N PHE A 150 -7.65 -6.01 4.16
CA PHE A 150 -6.18 -6.06 4.20
C PHE A 150 -5.60 -6.59 2.88
N ASN A 151 -6.08 -7.76 2.43
CA ASN A 151 -5.59 -8.36 1.18
C ASN A 151 -5.89 -7.48 -0.05
N TYR A 152 -7.07 -6.87 -0.10
CA TYR A 152 -7.46 -5.98 -1.19
C TYR A 152 -6.54 -4.75 -1.26
N PHE A 153 -6.37 -4.03 -0.15
CA PHE A 153 -5.54 -2.83 -0.11
C PHE A 153 -4.05 -3.16 -0.36
N THR A 154 -3.54 -4.26 0.16
CA THR A 154 -2.18 -4.73 -0.16
C THR A 154 -2.02 -4.97 -1.66
N SER A 155 -2.99 -5.62 -2.31
CA SER A 155 -2.93 -5.83 -3.76
C SER A 155 -2.99 -4.52 -4.55
N VAL A 156 -3.76 -3.54 -4.08
CA VAL A 156 -3.86 -2.22 -4.73
C VAL A 156 -2.54 -1.45 -4.59
N ILE A 157 -1.93 -1.44 -3.41
CA ILE A 157 -0.63 -0.79 -3.19
C ILE A 157 0.45 -1.44 -4.05
N ASN A 158 0.51 -2.78 -4.10
CA ASN A 158 1.48 -3.48 -4.93
C ASN A 158 1.33 -3.14 -6.43
N ARG A 159 0.10 -2.95 -6.92
CA ARG A 159 -0.12 -2.48 -8.31
C ARG A 159 0.45 -1.08 -8.51
N PHE A 160 0.20 -0.16 -7.57
CA PHE A 160 0.77 1.18 -7.65
C PHE A 160 2.30 1.20 -7.60
N VAL A 161 2.92 0.35 -6.77
CA VAL A 161 4.38 0.20 -6.72
C VAL A 161 4.91 -0.24 -8.07
N LEU A 162 4.32 -1.29 -8.67
CA LEU A 162 4.71 -1.77 -9.99
C LEU A 162 4.54 -0.70 -11.07
N GLU A 163 3.48 0.10 -10.99
CA GLU A 163 3.28 1.20 -11.92
C GLU A 163 4.37 2.27 -11.78
N VAL A 164 4.71 2.66 -10.56
CA VAL A 164 5.80 3.63 -10.31
C VAL A 164 7.14 3.10 -10.81
N GLU A 165 7.49 1.85 -10.51
CA GLU A 165 8.75 1.23 -10.95
C GLU A 165 8.87 1.17 -12.48
N GLN A 166 7.80 0.81 -13.18
CA GLN A 166 7.79 0.81 -14.65
C GLN A 166 7.97 2.22 -15.21
N SER A 167 7.21 3.19 -14.70
CA SER A 167 7.34 4.59 -15.13
C SER A 167 8.76 5.12 -14.89
N ALA A 168 9.34 4.73 -13.75
CA ALA A 168 10.68 5.14 -13.39
C ALA A 168 11.74 4.60 -14.35
N THR A 169 11.63 3.31 -14.67
CA THR A 169 12.51 2.64 -15.64
C THR A 169 12.43 3.32 -17.01
N GLU A 170 11.22 3.60 -17.49
CA GLU A 170 10.99 4.29 -18.77
C GLU A 170 11.58 5.71 -18.80
N LEU A 171 11.50 6.44 -17.68
CA LEU A 171 12.11 7.77 -17.56
C LEU A 171 13.64 7.69 -17.59
N ILE A 172 14.23 6.72 -16.88
CA ILE A 172 15.68 6.52 -16.85
C ILE A 172 16.20 6.20 -18.26
N GLU A 173 15.54 5.30 -18.98
CA GLU A 173 15.88 4.99 -20.37
C GLU A 173 15.83 6.22 -21.28
N GLY A 174 14.78 7.05 -21.16
CA GLY A 174 14.66 8.31 -21.90
C GLY A 174 15.78 9.29 -21.58
N VAL A 175 16.13 9.43 -20.29
CA VAL A 175 17.24 10.27 -19.82
C VAL A 175 18.59 9.79 -20.35
N THR A 176 18.88 8.49 -20.30
CA THR A 176 20.13 7.92 -20.81
C THR A 176 20.25 8.13 -22.33
N LEU A 177 19.16 7.97 -23.08
CA LEU A 177 19.14 8.24 -24.52
C LEU A 177 19.42 9.74 -24.82
N GLN A 178 18.81 10.65 -24.07
CA GLN A 178 19.05 12.09 -24.20
C GLN A 178 20.51 12.47 -23.92
N LEU A 179 21.12 11.89 -22.88
CA LEU A 179 22.52 12.12 -22.54
C LEU A 179 23.47 11.60 -23.64
N ALA A 180 23.16 10.45 -24.24
CA ALA A 180 23.93 9.89 -25.36
C ALA A 180 23.84 10.75 -26.62
N VAL A 181 22.66 11.30 -26.94
CA VAL A 181 22.45 12.21 -28.10
C VAL A 181 23.17 13.55 -27.90
N THR A 182 23.19 14.07 -26.69
CA THR A 182 23.82 15.36 -26.34
C THR A 182 25.36 15.27 -26.29
N GLY A 183 25.94 14.07 -26.41
CA GLY A 183 27.39 13.87 -26.50
C GLY A 183 28.13 13.99 -25.16
N LYS A 184 27.41 13.90 -24.03
CA LYS A 184 27.99 13.90 -22.67
C LYS A 184 28.66 12.57 -22.26
N ASP A 185 28.66 11.57 -23.15
CA ASP A 185 29.30 10.25 -22.96
C ASP A 185 30.84 10.25 -23.19
N SER A 186 31.48 11.42 -23.32
CA SER A 186 32.93 11.55 -23.67
C SER A 186 33.81 11.99 -22.51
#